data_AF-A0A0C2CP67-F1
#
_entry.id   AF-A0A0C2CP67-F1
#
_cell.length_a   1.000
_cell.length_b   1.000
_cell.length_c   1.000
_cell.angle_alpha   90.00
_cell.angle_beta   90.00
_cell.angle_gamma   90.00
#
_symmetry.space_group_name_H-M   'P 1'
#
loop_
_entity.id
_entity.type
_entity.pdbx_description
1 polymer ?
#
loop_
_entity_poly.entity_id
_entity_poly.type
_entity_poly.pdbx_seq_one_letter_code
_entity_poly.pdbx_strand_id
1 'polypeptide(L)'
;MPSYFYNKTFPVDVALISVTPPDKWGYCSVGVNVDTSLAAIESAKKVIAIINPKVPRTHGNTLIHQSRIDSFVEVDREIYGNPEGMHITEEEIKIGKLIAENLVDDGATLQLGIGAIPDSTLLAMKNHKDLGIHTELLGDGVIDLIEEGVINNSKKTVMPGKVVTSFGFGTQKFYKFLHDNPMIHFDCCSWTNHSDVVRANSKMTCINSGIEIDITGQIASDSIGNMVSSGFGGQVDFMNASATTYDGLGKAIIALTSRTNKGKSKITTTLAEGAGVVTTRGHVRYVVTEYGIANLGGKNVRQRAYALIQIAHPDDRERLEKEAFQRLKCMPSP
;
A
#
# COMPACT_ATOMS: atom_id res chain seq x y z
N MET A 1 12.80 -1.69 8.96
CA MET A 1 12.70 -3.03 9.58
C MET A 1 13.89 -3.95 9.24
N PRO A 2 14.32 -4.10 7.96
CA PRO A 2 15.45 -4.98 7.60
C PRO A 2 16.75 -4.73 8.40
N SER A 3 17.06 -3.47 8.70
CA SER A 3 18.23 -3.08 9.50
C SER A 3 18.29 -3.74 10.88
N TYR A 4 17.14 -4.05 11.50
CA TYR A 4 17.09 -4.71 12.80
C TYR A 4 17.59 -6.16 12.77
N PHE A 5 17.49 -6.83 11.61
CA PHE A 5 18.07 -8.15 11.41
C PHE A 5 19.58 -8.06 11.23
N TYR A 6 20.04 -7.18 10.32
CA TYR A 6 21.46 -7.02 10.02
C TYR A 6 22.29 -6.53 11.21
N ASN A 7 21.75 -5.61 12.01
CA ASN A 7 22.41 -5.11 13.21
C ASN A 7 22.21 -6.00 14.45
N LYS A 8 21.49 -7.12 14.31
CA LYS A 8 21.20 -8.10 15.37
C LYS A 8 20.39 -7.54 16.55
N THR A 9 19.62 -6.47 16.35
CA THR A 9 18.58 -6.05 17.30
C THR A 9 17.50 -7.14 17.41
N PHE A 10 17.18 -7.77 16.29
CA PHE A 10 16.37 -8.99 16.22
C PHE A 10 17.22 -10.15 15.72
N PRO A 11 17.88 -10.89 16.63
CA PRO A 11 18.63 -12.07 16.24
C PRO A 11 17.67 -13.14 15.69
N VAL A 12 18.06 -13.78 14.59
CA VAL A 12 17.29 -14.85 13.94
C VAL A 12 18.06 -16.15 14.07
N ASP A 13 17.57 -17.07 14.89
CA ASP A 13 18.18 -18.40 14.99
C ASP A 13 17.80 -19.27 13.78
N VAL A 14 16.53 -19.23 13.38
CA VAL A 14 15.99 -20.03 12.27
C VAL A 14 15.07 -19.18 11.40
N ALA A 15 15.28 -19.19 10.08
CA ALA A 15 14.34 -18.69 9.09
C ALA A 15 13.61 -19.85 8.41
N LEU A 16 12.28 -19.82 8.43
CA LEU A 16 11.42 -20.77 7.71
C LEU A 16 10.92 -20.09 6.44
N ILE A 17 11.21 -20.67 5.27
CA ILE A 17 10.90 -20.04 3.98
C ILE A 17 10.17 -21.01 3.05
N SER A 18 9.39 -20.49 2.11
CA SER A 18 8.89 -21.25 0.98
C SER A 18 9.60 -20.79 -0.28
N VAL A 19 10.09 -21.74 -1.07
CA VAL A 19 10.89 -21.45 -2.27
C VAL A 19 10.50 -22.36 -3.43
N THR A 20 10.86 -21.95 -4.65
CA THR A 20 10.82 -22.83 -5.81
C THR A 20 11.84 -23.97 -5.67
N PRO A 21 11.71 -25.06 -6.45
CA PRO A 21 12.83 -25.95 -6.72
C PRO A 21 14.06 -25.17 -7.24
N PRO A 22 15.28 -25.66 -6.97
CA PRO A 22 16.49 -25.08 -7.54
C PRO A 22 16.47 -25.20 -9.07
N ASP A 23 16.96 -24.18 -9.76
CA ASP A 23 17.22 -24.25 -11.19
C ASP A 23 18.50 -25.04 -11.51
N LYS A 24 18.87 -25.10 -12.79
CA LYS A 24 20.10 -25.78 -13.25
C LYS A 24 21.39 -25.23 -12.65
N TRP A 25 21.35 -24.04 -12.03
CA TRP A 25 22.47 -23.38 -11.38
C TRP A 25 22.41 -23.47 -9.85
N GLY A 26 21.44 -24.20 -9.30
CA GLY A 26 21.26 -24.38 -7.87
C GLY A 26 20.53 -23.23 -7.17
N TYR A 27 19.90 -22.30 -7.90
CA TYR A 27 19.17 -21.18 -7.29
C TYR A 27 17.68 -21.47 -7.16
N CYS A 28 17.17 -21.35 -5.94
CA CYS A 28 15.75 -21.27 -5.64
C CYS A 28 15.30 -19.79 -5.66
N SER A 29 14.00 -19.54 -5.84
CA SER A 29 13.37 -18.22 -5.67
C SER A 29 12.47 -18.22 -4.44
N VAL A 30 12.52 -17.16 -3.61
CA VAL A 30 11.60 -16.95 -2.47
C VAL A 30 10.19 -16.53 -2.90
N GLY A 31 9.98 -16.35 -4.21
CA GLY A 31 8.67 -16.07 -4.79
C GLY A 31 8.16 -14.69 -4.41
N VAL A 32 6.98 -14.64 -3.81
CA VAL A 32 6.25 -13.37 -3.62
C VAL A 32 6.58 -12.63 -2.33
N ASN A 33 7.53 -13.11 -1.51
CA ASN A 33 7.88 -12.51 -0.23
C ASN A 33 9.38 -12.20 -0.16
N VAL A 34 9.77 -10.99 -0.54
CA VAL A 34 11.13 -10.47 -0.32
C VAL A 34 11.17 -9.58 0.90
N ASP A 35 10.28 -8.58 0.94
CA ASP A 35 9.94 -7.75 2.11
C ASP A 35 11.07 -7.56 3.14
N THR A 36 10.89 -8.06 4.35
CA THR A 36 11.92 -8.21 5.37
C THR A 36 12.51 -9.61 5.41
N SER A 37 11.84 -10.56 4.74
CA SER A 37 12.21 -11.98 4.66
C SER A 37 13.63 -12.15 4.14
N LEU A 38 14.07 -11.37 3.15
CA LEU A 38 15.44 -11.42 2.65
C LEU A 38 16.47 -11.15 3.76
N ALA A 39 16.27 -10.08 4.53
CA ALA A 39 17.18 -9.73 5.62
C ALA A 39 17.16 -10.78 6.75
N ALA A 40 15.99 -11.38 7.02
CA ALA A 40 15.86 -12.47 7.97
C ALA A 40 16.63 -13.72 7.51
N ILE A 41 16.51 -14.11 6.23
CA ILE A 41 17.23 -15.24 5.62
C ILE A 41 18.75 -15.02 5.67
N GLU A 42 19.21 -13.83 5.31
CA GLU A 42 20.63 -13.50 5.29
C GLU A 42 21.25 -13.47 6.69
N SER A 43 20.47 -13.08 7.69
CA SER A 43 20.90 -12.96 9.09
C SER A 43 20.70 -14.23 9.92
N ALA A 44 19.95 -15.20 9.42
CA ALA A 44 19.62 -16.42 10.15
C ALA A 44 20.83 -17.34 10.35
N LYS A 45 20.92 -17.98 11.52
CA LYS A 45 21.92 -19.04 11.76
C LYS A 45 21.59 -20.33 10.99
N LYS A 46 20.29 -20.60 10.80
CA LYS A 46 19.77 -21.74 10.05
C LYS A 46 18.62 -21.32 9.13
N VAL A 47 18.61 -21.87 7.92
CA VAL A 47 17.52 -21.67 6.96
C VAL A 47 16.88 -23.02 6.65
N ILE A 48 15.57 -23.14 6.91
CA ILE A 48 14.79 -24.34 6.60
C ILE A 48 13.77 -23.98 5.53
N ALA A 49 13.79 -24.72 4.42
CA ALA A 49 12.97 -24.42 3.25
C ALA A 49 11.83 -25.42 3.04
N ILE A 50 10.65 -24.92 2.69
CA ILE A 50 9.59 -25.67 2.03
C ILE A 50 9.78 -25.47 0.52
N ILE A 51 10.28 -26.50 -0.15
CA ILE A 51 10.44 -26.47 -1.61
C ILE A 51 9.10 -26.84 -2.23
N ASN A 52 8.54 -25.92 -3.02
CA ASN A 52 7.23 -26.08 -3.63
C ASN A 52 7.27 -25.61 -5.10
N PRO A 53 7.02 -26.50 -6.09
CA PRO A 53 7.01 -26.13 -7.51
C PRO A 53 5.89 -25.13 -7.87
N LYS A 54 4.89 -24.95 -6.99
CA LYS A 54 3.81 -23.98 -7.17
C LYS A 54 4.20 -22.55 -6.78
N VAL A 55 5.31 -22.35 -6.06
CA VAL A 55 5.86 -21.01 -5.79
C VAL A 55 6.26 -20.36 -7.13
N PRO A 56 5.85 -19.11 -7.44
CA PRO A 56 6.31 -18.47 -8.66
C PRO A 56 7.81 -18.19 -8.59
N ARG A 57 8.51 -18.38 -9.70
CA ARG A 57 9.88 -17.91 -9.85
C ARG A 57 9.84 -16.44 -10.24
N THR A 58 9.92 -15.56 -9.25
CA THR A 58 9.84 -14.11 -9.45
C THR A 58 11.24 -13.54 -9.74
N HIS A 59 11.29 -12.47 -10.52
CA HIS A 59 12.52 -11.75 -10.84
C HIS A 59 12.82 -10.68 -9.78
N GLY A 60 14.09 -10.28 -9.70
CA GLY A 60 14.60 -9.28 -8.76
C GLY A 60 15.50 -9.91 -7.70
N ASN A 61 15.51 -9.33 -6.50
CA ASN A 61 16.33 -9.80 -5.38
C ASN A 61 15.63 -10.94 -4.62
N THR A 62 15.36 -12.02 -5.35
CA THR A 62 14.50 -13.14 -4.91
C THR A 62 15.26 -14.46 -4.80
N LEU A 63 16.50 -14.50 -5.28
CA LEU A 63 17.24 -15.74 -5.46
C LEU A 63 18.04 -16.12 -4.21
N ILE A 64 17.95 -17.39 -3.84
CA ILE A 64 18.78 -18.01 -2.80
C ILE A 64 19.40 -19.29 -3.37
N HIS A 65 20.72 -19.42 -3.29
CA HIS A 65 21.40 -20.64 -3.69
C HIS A 65 21.14 -21.76 -2.66
N GLN A 66 20.91 -22.99 -3.13
CA GLN A 66 20.57 -24.13 -2.28
C GLN A 66 21.61 -24.42 -1.19
N SER A 67 22.88 -24.03 -1.38
CA SER A 67 23.92 -24.18 -0.35
C SER A 67 23.71 -23.30 0.89
N ARG A 68 22.77 -22.34 0.84
CA ARG A 68 22.35 -21.52 1.97
C ARG A 68 21.19 -22.15 2.76
N ILE A 69 20.64 -23.28 2.30
CA ILE A 69 19.52 -23.98 2.93
C ILE A 69 20.09 -25.14 3.75
N ASP A 70 19.88 -25.14 5.06
CA ASP A 70 20.38 -26.18 5.97
C ASP A 70 19.54 -27.45 5.96
N SER A 71 18.24 -27.33 5.73
CA SER A 71 17.30 -28.45 5.68
C SER A 71 16.07 -28.07 4.85
N PHE A 72 15.41 -29.06 4.25
CA PHE A 72 14.20 -28.79 3.47
C PHE A 72 13.16 -29.89 3.55
N VAL A 73 11.92 -29.52 3.21
CA VAL A 73 10.81 -30.42 2.98
C VAL A 73 10.22 -30.09 1.61
N GLU A 74 10.00 -31.09 0.78
CA GLU A 74 9.34 -30.93 -0.51
C GLU A 74 7.83 -31.10 -0.35
N VAL A 75 7.08 -30.23 -1.01
CA VAL A 75 5.61 -30.30 -1.08
C VAL A 75 5.16 -29.98 -2.50
N ASP A 76 3.99 -30.47 -2.88
CA ASP A 76 3.29 -30.03 -4.10
C ASP A 76 1.88 -29.60 -3.69
N ARG A 77 1.71 -28.30 -3.44
CA ARG A 77 0.42 -27.71 -3.06
C ARG A 77 0.33 -26.28 -3.56
N GLU A 78 -0.88 -25.88 -3.93
CA GLU A 78 -1.14 -24.49 -4.30
C GLU A 78 -0.74 -23.55 -3.15
N ILE A 79 -0.15 -22.41 -3.50
CA ILE A 79 0.17 -21.38 -2.52
C ILE A 79 -1.14 -20.84 -1.97
N TYR A 80 -1.15 -20.48 -0.69
CA TYR A 80 -2.29 -19.75 -0.15
C TYR A 80 -2.51 -18.46 -0.95
N GLY A 81 -3.71 -18.30 -1.49
CA GLY A 81 -4.13 -17.11 -2.21
C GLY A 81 -5.58 -16.81 -1.85
N ASN A 82 -6.02 -15.58 -2.10
CA ASN A 82 -7.41 -15.20 -1.83
C ASN A 82 -8.31 -15.77 -2.95
N PRO A 83 -9.18 -16.77 -2.67
CA PRO A 83 -9.97 -17.42 -3.72
C PRO A 83 -11.22 -16.63 -4.11
N GLU A 84 -11.69 -15.75 -3.22
CA GLU A 84 -12.91 -14.96 -3.39
C GLU A 84 -12.48 -13.51 -3.59
N GLY A 85 -12.65 -12.98 -4.81
CA GLY A 85 -12.44 -11.56 -5.08
C GLY A 85 -13.24 -10.70 -4.08
N MET A 86 -12.76 -9.50 -3.78
CA MET A 86 -13.43 -8.65 -2.79
C MET A 86 -14.78 -8.14 -3.30
N HIS A 87 -15.78 -8.17 -2.42
CA HIS A 87 -17.02 -7.44 -2.64
C HIS A 87 -16.73 -5.94 -2.53
N ILE A 88 -17.05 -5.18 -3.59
CA ILE A 88 -16.86 -3.74 -3.66
C ILE A 88 -18.23 -3.06 -3.53
N THR A 89 -18.39 -2.16 -2.56
CA THR A 89 -19.64 -1.42 -2.35
C THR A 89 -19.77 -0.22 -3.30
N GLU A 90 -20.97 0.38 -3.38
CA GLU A 90 -21.18 1.59 -4.19
C GLU A 90 -20.35 2.79 -3.71
N GLU A 91 -20.15 2.92 -2.39
CA GLU A 91 -19.30 3.94 -1.79
C GLU A 91 -17.85 3.79 -2.24
N GLU A 92 -17.33 2.56 -2.23
CA GLU A 92 -15.97 2.25 -2.65
C GLU A 92 -15.79 2.49 -4.16
N ILE A 93 -16.81 2.17 -4.98
CA ILE A 93 -16.87 2.53 -6.41
C ILE A 93 -16.76 4.04 -6.61
N LYS A 94 -17.50 4.83 -5.84
CA LYS A 94 -17.45 6.30 -5.90
C LYS A 94 -16.08 6.82 -5.50
N ILE A 95 -15.50 6.29 -4.42
CA ILE A 95 -14.15 6.65 -3.96
C ILE A 95 -13.12 6.36 -5.06
N GLY A 96 -13.15 5.16 -5.65
CA GLY A 96 -12.21 4.77 -6.70
C GLY A 96 -12.29 5.68 -7.92
N LYS A 97 -13.50 6.04 -8.37
CA LYS A 97 -13.71 7.02 -9.45
C LYS A 97 -13.19 8.41 -9.12
N LEU A 98 -13.49 8.91 -7.91
CA LEU A 98 -12.99 10.21 -7.48
C LEU A 98 -11.47 10.27 -7.51
N ILE A 99 -10.79 9.23 -7.02
CA ILE A 99 -9.33 9.15 -7.03
C ILE A 99 -8.81 9.08 -8.47
N ALA A 100 -9.30 8.15 -9.28
CA ALA A 100 -8.83 7.96 -10.65
C ALA A 100 -9.04 9.22 -11.49
N GLU A 101 -10.27 9.76 -11.55
CA GLU A 101 -10.61 10.84 -12.47
C GLU A 101 -10.05 12.21 -12.09
N ASN A 102 -9.71 12.43 -10.81
CA ASN A 102 -9.35 13.77 -10.32
C ASN A 102 -7.95 13.86 -9.72
N LEU A 103 -7.37 12.75 -9.28
CA LEU A 103 -6.08 12.75 -8.58
C LEU A 103 -5.00 11.95 -9.28
N VAL A 104 -5.33 11.08 -10.23
CA VAL A 104 -4.32 10.30 -10.95
C VAL A 104 -4.06 10.97 -12.29
N ASP A 105 -2.79 11.25 -12.58
CA ASP A 105 -2.39 11.80 -13.88
C ASP A 105 -1.90 10.69 -14.80
N ASP A 106 -2.05 10.88 -16.11
CA ASP A 106 -1.32 10.07 -17.08
C ASP A 106 0.19 10.13 -16.82
N GLY A 107 0.84 8.97 -16.95
CA GLY A 107 2.26 8.80 -16.63
C GLY A 107 2.59 8.75 -15.14
N ALA A 108 1.59 8.68 -14.24
CA ALA A 108 1.85 8.56 -12.80
C ALA A 108 2.44 7.20 -12.42
N THR A 109 3.33 7.22 -11.42
CA THR A 109 3.79 6.00 -10.75
C THR A 109 2.93 5.75 -9.52
N LEU A 110 2.25 4.61 -9.45
CA LEU A 110 1.29 4.31 -8.41
C LEU A 110 1.89 3.44 -7.31
N GLN A 111 1.54 3.77 -6.07
CA GLN A 111 1.53 2.84 -4.95
C GLN A 111 0.09 2.66 -4.47
N LEU A 112 -0.34 1.42 -4.36
CA LEU A 112 -1.61 1.04 -3.77
C LEU A 112 -1.49 -0.37 -3.20
N GLY A 113 -2.24 -0.64 -2.13
CA GLY A 113 -2.34 -1.98 -1.55
C GLY A 113 -3.40 -2.84 -2.23
N ILE A 114 -3.81 -3.90 -1.55
CA ILE A 114 -5.00 -4.69 -1.90
C ILE A 114 -6.21 -4.16 -1.10
N GLY A 115 -7.41 -4.32 -1.65
CA GLY A 115 -8.63 -3.88 -0.97
C GLY A 115 -9.67 -3.41 -1.95
N ALA A 116 -10.94 -3.35 -1.52
CA ALA A 116 -12.02 -2.86 -2.36
C ALA A 116 -11.79 -1.44 -2.90
N ILE A 117 -11.21 -0.53 -2.10
CA ILE A 117 -10.86 0.83 -2.56
C ILE A 117 -9.72 0.83 -3.60
N PRO A 118 -8.53 0.23 -3.32
CA PRO A 118 -7.49 0.09 -4.35
C PRO A 118 -7.98 -0.57 -5.65
N ASP A 119 -8.70 -1.69 -5.53
CA ASP A 119 -9.22 -2.45 -6.68
C ASP A 119 -10.23 -1.60 -7.46
N SER A 120 -11.15 -0.92 -6.77
CA SER A 120 -12.09 -0.01 -7.40
C SER A 120 -11.38 1.16 -8.09
N THR A 121 -10.28 1.65 -7.54
CA THR A 121 -9.53 2.75 -8.12
C THR A 121 -8.87 2.29 -9.44
N LEU A 122 -8.25 1.11 -9.44
CA LEU A 122 -7.69 0.50 -10.65
C LEU A 122 -8.77 0.25 -11.72
N LEU A 123 -9.94 -0.26 -11.33
CA LEU A 123 -11.06 -0.46 -12.26
C LEU A 123 -11.52 0.85 -12.94
N ALA A 124 -11.39 1.98 -12.26
CA ALA A 124 -11.70 3.31 -12.80
C ALA A 124 -10.56 3.90 -13.67
N MET A 125 -9.39 3.26 -13.72
CA MET A 125 -8.21 3.78 -14.42
C MET A 125 -8.12 3.39 -15.90
N LYS A 126 -9.07 2.63 -16.47
CA LYS A 126 -8.98 2.09 -17.85
C LYS A 126 -8.71 3.11 -18.96
N ASN A 127 -9.05 4.37 -18.75
CA ASN A 127 -8.83 5.44 -19.74
C ASN A 127 -7.52 6.22 -19.54
N HIS A 128 -6.75 5.90 -18.50
CA HIS A 128 -5.44 6.50 -18.27
C HIS A 128 -4.39 5.90 -19.20
N LYS A 129 -3.24 6.56 -19.28
CA LYS A 129 -2.14 6.16 -20.16
C LYS A 129 -0.82 6.17 -19.44
N ASP A 130 0.03 5.22 -19.83
CA ASP A 130 1.43 5.14 -19.45
C ASP A 130 1.68 5.08 -17.93
N LEU A 131 0.75 4.49 -17.18
CA LEU A 131 0.88 4.34 -15.74
C LEU A 131 2.04 3.39 -15.40
N GLY A 132 2.65 3.62 -14.24
CA GLY A 132 3.68 2.76 -13.66
C GLY A 132 3.31 2.27 -12.27
N ILE A 133 3.95 1.20 -11.80
CA ILE A 133 3.76 0.64 -10.46
C ILE A 133 5.10 0.61 -9.71
N HIS A 134 5.12 1.22 -8.54
CA HIS A 134 6.16 1.09 -7.53
C HIS A 134 5.47 1.00 -6.17
N THR A 135 5.22 -0.22 -5.69
CA THR A 135 4.37 -0.46 -4.51
C THR A 135 5.10 -1.29 -3.45
N GLU A 136 4.53 -1.35 -2.25
CA GLU A 136 4.97 -2.30 -1.21
C GLU A 136 4.41 -3.70 -1.48
N LEU A 137 3.10 -3.77 -1.68
CA LEU A 137 2.32 -4.99 -1.88
C LEU A 137 1.64 -4.92 -3.25
N LEU A 138 1.82 -5.98 -4.05
CA LEU A 138 1.17 -6.15 -5.35
C LEU A 138 0.04 -7.20 -5.26
N GLY A 139 -1.07 -6.94 -5.94
CA GLY A 139 -2.18 -7.90 -6.06
C GLY A 139 -2.78 -7.96 -7.47
N ASP A 140 -3.86 -8.73 -7.63
CA ASP A 140 -4.47 -9.04 -8.94
C ASP A 140 -4.93 -7.82 -9.74
N GLY A 141 -5.36 -6.74 -9.07
CA GLY A 141 -6.04 -5.62 -9.72
C GLY A 141 -5.23 -4.92 -10.82
N VAL A 142 -3.90 -5.08 -10.85
CA VAL A 142 -3.05 -4.49 -11.90
C VAL A 142 -3.04 -5.29 -13.19
N ILE A 143 -3.39 -6.58 -13.16
CA ILE A 143 -3.16 -7.51 -14.29
C ILE A 143 -3.92 -7.03 -15.52
N ASP A 144 -5.21 -6.76 -15.38
CA ASP A 144 -6.06 -6.39 -16.51
C ASP A 144 -5.61 -5.05 -17.13
N LEU A 145 -5.16 -4.09 -16.31
CA LEU A 145 -4.62 -2.81 -16.80
C LEU A 145 -3.24 -2.95 -17.49
N ILE A 146 -2.44 -3.94 -17.10
CA ILE A 146 -1.19 -4.27 -17.80
C ILE A 146 -1.50 -4.89 -19.15
N GLU A 147 -2.45 -5.84 -19.20
CA GLU A 147 -2.89 -6.50 -20.43
C GLU A 147 -3.54 -5.51 -21.42
N GLU A 148 -4.29 -4.52 -20.92
CA GLU A 148 -4.86 -3.42 -21.70
C GLU A 148 -3.82 -2.35 -22.12
N GLY A 149 -2.57 -2.43 -21.62
CA GLY A 149 -1.49 -1.48 -21.93
C GLY A 149 -1.57 -0.14 -21.20
N VAL A 150 -2.55 0.02 -20.31
CA VAL A 150 -2.73 1.20 -19.44
C VAL A 150 -1.56 1.33 -18.48
N ILE A 151 -1.15 0.23 -17.86
CA ILE A 151 0.07 0.12 -17.06
C ILE A 151 1.18 -0.46 -17.94
N ASN A 152 2.19 0.36 -18.26
CA ASN A 152 3.34 -0.07 -19.06
C ASN A 152 4.68 0.35 -18.45
N ASN A 153 4.67 1.11 -17.35
CA ASN A 153 5.86 1.54 -16.61
C ASN A 153 6.85 2.39 -17.43
N SER A 154 6.47 2.87 -18.62
CA SER A 154 7.39 3.58 -19.54
C SER A 154 7.78 4.98 -19.07
N LYS A 155 6.96 5.61 -18.22
CA LYS A 155 7.19 6.96 -17.67
C LYS A 155 7.79 6.95 -16.26
N LYS A 156 8.06 5.77 -15.70
CA LYS A 156 8.76 5.67 -14.41
C LYS A 156 10.20 6.19 -14.56
N THR A 157 10.71 6.81 -13.50
CA THR A 157 12.11 7.21 -13.40
C THR A 157 12.95 6.10 -12.77
N VAL A 158 12.39 5.36 -11.81
CA VAL A 158 13.04 4.21 -11.17
C VAL A 158 12.59 2.93 -11.87
N MET A 159 13.54 2.18 -12.42
CA MET A 159 13.29 0.93 -13.17
C MET A 159 12.18 1.07 -14.24
N PRO A 160 12.38 1.93 -15.27
CA PRO A 160 11.43 2.06 -16.37
C PRO A 160 11.15 0.72 -17.04
N GLY A 161 9.88 0.49 -17.39
CA GLY A 161 9.40 -0.76 -17.97
C GLY A 161 9.21 -1.91 -16.97
N LYS A 162 9.45 -1.69 -15.67
CA LYS A 162 9.25 -2.70 -14.62
C LYS A 162 8.18 -2.30 -13.61
N VAL A 163 7.33 -3.26 -13.26
CA VAL A 163 6.53 -3.22 -12.02
C VAL A 163 7.47 -3.53 -10.87
N VAL A 164 7.52 -2.65 -9.87
CA VAL A 164 8.37 -2.84 -8.68
C VAL A 164 7.49 -3.08 -7.47
N THR A 165 7.77 -4.14 -6.71
CA THR A 165 7.07 -4.47 -5.46
C THR A 165 8.00 -5.10 -4.42
N SER A 166 7.60 -5.12 -3.15
CA SER A 166 8.35 -5.81 -2.10
C SER A 166 7.82 -7.20 -1.77
N PHE A 167 6.50 -7.34 -1.82
CA PHE A 167 5.82 -8.62 -1.73
C PHE A 167 4.53 -8.61 -2.54
N GLY A 168 3.87 -9.77 -2.63
CA GLY A 168 2.66 -9.94 -3.42
C GLY A 168 1.69 -10.92 -2.77
N PHE A 169 0.40 -10.64 -2.94
CA PHE A 169 -0.67 -11.49 -2.44
C PHE A 169 -1.87 -11.40 -3.37
N GLY A 170 -2.42 -12.54 -3.77
CA GLY A 170 -3.48 -12.56 -4.75
C GLY A 170 -4.09 -13.93 -5.00
N THR A 171 -4.79 -14.07 -6.12
CA THR A 171 -5.37 -15.35 -6.56
C THR A 171 -4.30 -16.25 -7.20
N GLN A 172 -4.69 -17.47 -7.59
CA GLN A 172 -3.82 -18.32 -8.41
C GLN A 172 -3.55 -17.74 -9.81
N LYS A 173 -4.45 -16.89 -10.36
CA LYS A 173 -4.19 -16.15 -11.61
C LYS A 173 -3.00 -15.23 -11.42
N PHE A 174 -2.96 -14.49 -10.31
CA PHE A 174 -1.86 -13.61 -9.96
C PHE A 174 -0.53 -14.36 -9.84
N TYR A 175 -0.47 -15.45 -9.08
CA TYR A 175 0.79 -16.21 -8.95
C TYR A 175 1.29 -16.77 -10.29
N LYS A 176 0.39 -17.21 -11.17
CA LYS A 176 0.76 -17.63 -12.54
C LYS A 176 1.28 -16.46 -13.38
N PHE A 177 0.65 -15.29 -13.29
CA PHE A 177 1.08 -14.08 -13.98
C PHE A 177 2.49 -13.62 -13.56
N LEU A 178 2.86 -13.82 -12.29
CA LEU A 178 4.18 -13.48 -11.78
C LEU A 178 5.29 -14.45 -12.21
N HIS A 179 4.95 -15.71 -12.48
CA HIS A 179 5.93 -16.76 -12.71
C HIS A 179 6.78 -16.48 -13.96
N ASP A 180 8.08 -16.30 -13.75
CA ASP A 180 9.10 -16.00 -14.76
C ASP A 180 8.77 -14.79 -15.66
N ASN A 181 7.98 -13.84 -15.14
CA ASN A 181 7.60 -12.64 -15.87
C ASN A 181 8.67 -11.54 -15.71
N PRO A 182 9.43 -11.21 -16.76
CA PRO A 182 10.52 -10.24 -16.64
C PRO A 182 10.03 -8.81 -16.39
N MET A 183 8.75 -8.50 -16.58
CA MET A 183 8.21 -7.18 -16.27
C MET A 183 8.19 -6.91 -14.75
N ILE A 184 8.16 -7.95 -13.92
CA ILE A 184 8.01 -7.80 -12.47
C ILE A 184 9.38 -7.82 -11.79
N HIS A 185 9.62 -6.93 -10.85
CA HIS A 185 10.82 -6.89 -10.01
C HIS A 185 10.42 -6.85 -8.54
N PHE A 186 10.80 -7.89 -7.81
CA PHE A 186 10.66 -7.94 -6.35
C PHE A 186 11.97 -7.52 -5.68
N ASP A 187 11.89 -6.70 -4.64
CA ASP A 187 13.06 -6.33 -3.84
C ASP A 187 12.73 -6.08 -2.36
N CYS A 188 13.77 -5.96 -1.54
CA CYS A 188 13.62 -5.73 -0.11
C CYS A 188 12.93 -4.39 0.18
N CYS A 189 12.10 -4.36 1.23
CA CYS A 189 11.42 -3.15 1.67
C CYS A 189 12.40 -2.04 2.10
N SER A 190 13.66 -2.37 2.41
CA SER A 190 14.73 -1.38 2.65
C SER A 190 15.04 -0.53 1.43
N TRP A 191 14.70 -0.99 0.23
CA TRP A 191 14.87 -0.25 -1.02
C TRP A 191 13.53 0.20 -1.60
N THR A 192 12.54 -0.70 -1.72
CA THR A 192 11.24 -0.36 -2.35
C THR A 192 10.51 0.73 -1.57
N ASN A 193 10.58 0.73 -0.24
CA ASN A 193 9.92 1.72 0.60
C ASN A 193 10.86 2.86 1.01
N HIS A 194 12.12 2.84 0.58
CA HIS A 194 13.07 3.88 0.95
C HIS A 194 12.58 5.22 0.42
N SER A 195 12.48 6.24 1.28
CA SER A 195 11.87 7.52 0.90
C SER A 195 12.53 8.14 -0.33
N ASP A 196 13.85 8.08 -0.46
CA ASP A 196 14.52 8.63 -1.65
C ASP A 196 14.23 7.87 -2.94
N VAL A 197 14.02 6.56 -2.86
CA VAL A 197 13.64 5.75 -4.03
C VAL A 197 12.21 6.08 -4.43
N VAL A 198 11.29 6.17 -3.46
CA VAL A 198 9.90 6.55 -3.71
C VAL A 198 9.82 7.98 -4.28
N ARG A 199 10.54 8.94 -3.70
CA ARG A 199 10.58 10.35 -4.16
C ARG A 199 11.18 10.53 -5.55
N ALA A 200 12.03 9.60 -6.00
CA ALA A 200 12.65 9.62 -7.32
C ALA A 200 11.69 9.19 -8.44
N ASN A 201 10.60 8.51 -8.13
CA ASN A 201 9.60 8.16 -9.14
C ASN A 201 8.83 9.39 -9.63
N SER A 202 8.65 9.48 -10.95
CA SER A 202 7.83 10.50 -11.60
C SER A 202 6.37 10.42 -11.13
N LYS A 203 5.82 11.57 -10.72
CA LYS A 203 4.43 11.78 -10.30
C LYS A 203 3.95 10.70 -9.32
N MET A 204 4.79 10.38 -8.33
CA MET A 204 4.50 9.30 -7.38
C MET A 204 3.17 9.56 -6.67
N THR A 205 2.19 8.69 -6.91
CA THR A 205 0.82 8.80 -6.39
C THR A 205 0.55 7.61 -5.50
N CYS A 206 0.56 7.84 -4.18
CA CYS A 206 0.26 6.80 -3.20
C CYS A 206 -1.19 6.87 -2.72
N ILE A 207 -1.87 5.74 -2.72
CA ILE A 207 -3.26 5.59 -2.32
C ILE A 207 -3.31 4.56 -1.19
N ASN A 208 -3.61 5.02 0.02
CA ASN A 208 -3.71 4.19 1.20
C ASN A 208 -5.08 4.35 1.87
N SER A 209 -5.47 3.35 2.66
CA SER A 209 -6.72 3.40 3.43
C SER A 209 -6.48 3.82 4.87
N GLY A 210 -7.47 4.50 5.45
CA GLY A 210 -7.53 4.81 6.89
C GLY A 210 -8.74 4.16 7.57
N ILE A 211 -8.65 3.94 8.87
CA ILE A 211 -9.78 3.49 9.71
C ILE A 211 -10.59 4.69 10.16
N GLU A 212 -9.90 5.73 10.64
CA GLU A 212 -10.49 6.95 11.20
C GLU A 212 -9.56 8.14 10.93
N ILE A 213 -10.14 9.31 10.72
CA ILE A 213 -9.42 10.58 10.60
C ILE A 213 -10.07 11.66 11.46
N ASP A 214 -9.27 12.39 12.24
CA ASP A 214 -9.77 13.53 12.99
C ASP A 214 -9.83 14.82 12.14
N ILE A 215 -10.61 15.81 12.58
CA ILE A 215 -10.75 17.12 11.89
C ILE A 215 -9.43 17.91 11.74
N THR A 216 -8.33 17.49 12.38
CA THR A 216 -7.00 18.09 12.18
C THR A 216 -6.19 17.40 11.09
N GLY A 217 -6.64 16.23 10.63
CA GLY A 217 -6.00 15.39 9.63
C GLY A 217 -5.07 14.33 10.20
N GLN A 218 -5.19 13.96 11.48
CA GLN A 218 -4.49 12.79 12.03
C GLN A 218 -5.25 11.54 11.67
N ILE A 219 -4.54 10.49 11.23
CA ILE A 219 -5.16 9.28 10.73
C ILE A 219 -4.71 8.08 11.55
N ALA A 220 -5.68 7.31 12.03
CA ALA A 220 -5.49 5.98 12.56
C ALA A 220 -5.77 4.96 11.44
N SER A 221 -4.83 4.04 11.23
CA SER A 221 -4.90 3.04 10.14
C SER A 221 -4.67 1.62 10.62
N ASP A 222 -4.09 1.43 11.80
CA ASP A 222 -3.70 0.12 12.33
C ASP A 222 -4.55 -0.36 13.51
N SER A 223 -5.39 0.51 14.07
CA SER A 223 -6.05 0.28 15.35
C SER A 223 -7.44 0.91 15.41
N ILE A 224 -8.31 0.33 16.23
CA ILE A 224 -9.64 0.84 16.56
C ILE A 224 -9.64 1.10 18.07
N GLY A 225 -9.47 2.37 18.46
CA GLY A 225 -9.15 2.71 19.84
C GLY A 225 -7.89 1.96 20.29
N ASN A 226 -7.94 1.30 21.44
CA ASN A 226 -6.82 0.52 21.98
C ASN A 226 -6.59 -0.85 21.31
N MET A 227 -7.45 -1.28 20.39
CA MET A 227 -7.33 -2.59 19.74
C MET A 227 -6.49 -2.49 18.46
N VAL A 228 -5.29 -3.05 18.49
CA VAL A 228 -4.45 -3.20 17.29
C VAL A 228 -5.11 -4.22 16.35
N SER A 229 -5.44 -3.79 15.15
CA SER A 229 -6.06 -4.60 14.09
C SER A 229 -5.07 -5.03 13.02
N SER A 230 -4.06 -4.21 12.75
CA SER A 230 -3.02 -4.48 11.75
C SER A 230 -1.70 -3.84 12.20
N GLY A 231 -0.92 -3.27 11.28
CA GLY A 231 0.30 -2.54 11.58
C GLY A 231 0.47 -1.33 10.66
N PHE A 232 1.43 -0.48 10.97
CA PHE A 232 1.71 0.73 10.19
C PHE A 232 2.19 0.44 8.76
N GLY A 233 2.86 -0.70 8.54
CA GLY A 233 3.37 -1.14 7.23
C GLY A 233 4.22 -0.08 6.53
N GLY A 234 4.19 -0.05 5.19
CA GLY A 234 4.82 1.01 4.39
C GLY A 234 4.01 2.30 4.28
N GLN A 235 2.85 2.42 4.94
CA GLN A 235 1.95 3.56 4.74
C GLN A 235 2.68 4.89 5.01
N VAL A 236 3.40 4.98 6.14
CA VAL A 236 4.11 6.21 6.52
C VAL A 236 5.21 6.55 5.51
N ASP A 237 5.93 5.53 5.04
CA ASP A 237 7.03 5.67 4.08
C ASP A 237 6.52 6.31 2.78
N PHE A 238 5.47 5.72 2.19
CA PHE A 238 4.89 6.18 0.93
C PHE A 238 4.14 7.49 1.08
N MET A 239 3.39 7.70 2.17
CA MET A 239 2.66 8.95 2.41
C MET A 239 3.62 10.13 2.53
N ASN A 240 4.72 10.00 3.28
CA ASN A 240 5.70 11.05 3.42
C ASN A 240 6.47 11.31 2.10
N ALA A 241 6.94 10.24 1.46
CA ALA A 241 7.73 10.36 0.24
C ALA A 241 6.93 10.92 -0.94
N SER A 242 5.70 10.44 -1.15
CA SER A 242 4.83 10.93 -2.24
C SER A 242 4.37 12.37 -2.02
N ALA A 243 4.29 12.83 -0.77
CA ALA A 243 4.00 14.22 -0.43
C ALA A 243 5.16 15.19 -0.68
N THR A 244 6.36 14.67 -1.01
CA THR A 244 7.63 15.41 -1.10
C THR A 244 8.52 14.93 -2.26
N THR A 245 7.93 14.40 -3.33
CA THR A 245 8.68 13.91 -4.51
C THR A 245 9.61 14.96 -5.08
N TYR A 246 10.70 14.51 -5.72
CA TYR A 246 11.70 15.43 -6.27
C TYR A 246 11.18 16.29 -7.42
N ASP A 247 10.18 15.81 -8.15
CA ASP A 247 9.50 16.56 -9.20
C ASP A 247 8.40 17.50 -8.67
N GLY A 248 8.04 17.41 -7.39
CA GLY A 248 6.98 18.20 -6.78
C GLY A 248 5.55 17.86 -7.25
N LEU A 249 5.37 16.80 -8.04
CA LEU A 249 4.08 16.40 -8.62
C LEU A 249 3.41 15.22 -7.90
N GLY A 250 4.06 14.68 -6.87
CA GLY A 250 3.55 13.54 -6.12
C GLY A 250 2.28 13.85 -5.31
N LYS A 251 1.50 12.80 -5.06
CA LYS A 251 0.21 12.88 -4.37
C LYS A 251 0.12 11.82 -3.28
N ALA A 252 -0.21 12.26 -2.07
CA ALA A 252 -0.38 11.39 -0.91
C ALA A 252 -1.85 11.35 -0.49
N ILE A 253 -2.51 10.24 -0.78
CA ILE A 253 -3.97 10.09 -0.72
C ILE A 253 -4.35 9.09 0.36
N ILE A 254 -5.26 9.49 1.24
CA ILE A 254 -5.91 8.64 2.22
C ILE A 254 -7.38 8.49 1.84
N ALA A 255 -7.83 7.26 1.69
CA ALA A 255 -9.18 6.95 1.29
C ALA A 255 -9.89 6.16 2.40
N LEU A 256 -11.17 6.48 2.60
CA LEU A 256 -12.02 5.78 3.54
C LEU A 256 -13.48 6.07 3.21
N THR A 257 -14.36 5.11 3.46
CA THR A 257 -15.80 5.42 3.53
C THR A 257 -16.06 6.46 4.62
N SER A 258 -17.07 7.30 4.47
CA SER A 258 -17.38 8.31 5.48
C SER A 258 -17.92 7.70 6.78
N ARG A 259 -18.51 6.50 6.70
CA ARG A 259 -19.07 5.73 7.81
C ARG A 259 -18.62 4.26 7.80
N THR A 260 -18.68 3.63 8.96
CA THR A 260 -18.59 2.17 9.13
C THR A 260 -19.89 1.49 8.67
N ASN A 261 -19.87 0.18 8.47
CA ASN A 261 -21.07 -0.62 8.21
C ASN A 261 -22.14 -0.55 9.32
N LYS A 262 -21.77 -0.06 10.52
CA LYS A 262 -22.67 0.19 11.65
C LYS A 262 -23.15 1.66 11.72
N GLY A 263 -22.91 2.45 10.67
CA GLY A 263 -23.33 3.85 10.60
C GLY A 263 -22.50 4.84 11.42
N LYS A 264 -21.41 4.41 12.08
CA LYS A 264 -20.52 5.32 12.82
C LYS A 264 -19.64 6.12 11.87
N SER A 265 -19.57 7.43 12.05
CA SER A 265 -18.68 8.31 11.28
C SER A 265 -17.20 7.92 11.45
N LYS A 266 -16.45 7.93 10.34
CA LYS A 266 -14.99 7.74 10.32
C LYS A 266 -14.23 9.06 10.20
N ILE A 267 -14.93 10.17 9.92
CA ILE A 267 -14.42 11.52 10.13
C ILE A 267 -14.88 11.97 11.51
N THR A 268 -13.95 12.24 12.42
CA THR A 268 -14.27 12.49 13.83
C THR A 268 -13.67 13.78 14.34
N THR A 269 -14.24 14.32 15.41
CA THR A 269 -13.68 15.53 16.04
C THR A 269 -12.36 15.22 16.73
N THR A 270 -12.18 14.02 17.28
CA THR A 270 -10.95 13.51 17.88
C THR A 270 -10.91 12.01 17.62
N LEU A 271 -9.71 11.47 17.35
CA LEU A 271 -9.54 10.02 17.23
C LEU A 271 -10.01 9.30 18.49
N ALA A 272 -10.48 8.06 18.34
CA ALA A 272 -10.84 7.21 19.46
C ALA A 272 -9.70 7.12 20.49
N GLU A 273 -10.05 7.09 21.78
CA GLU A 273 -9.07 6.96 22.85
C GLU A 273 -8.23 5.68 22.66
N GLY A 274 -6.90 5.84 22.70
CA GLY A 274 -5.95 4.76 22.48
C GLY A 274 -5.62 4.45 21.01
N ALA A 275 -6.28 5.11 20.04
CA ALA A 275 -5.99 4.90 18.62
C ALA A 275 -4.55 5.31 18.26
N GLY A 276 -3.86 4.43 17.54
CA GLY A 276 -2.52 4.63 17.02
C GLY A 276 -2.54 5.55 15.81
N VAL A 277 -1.90 6.72 15.92
CA VAL A 277 -1.68 7.60 14.76
C VAL A 277 -0.58 7.02 13.91
N VAL A 278 -0.95 6.47 12.75
CA VAL A 278 -0.01 5.96 11.74
C VAL A 278 0.44 7.12 10.85
N THR A 279 -0.52 7.81 10.23
CA THR A 279 -0.24 8.95 9.37
C THR A 279 -0.54 10.25 10.12
N THR A 280 0.52 10.98 10.45
CA THR A 280 0.38 12.28 11.13
C THR A 280 -0.24 13.33 10.21
N ARG A 281 -0.78 14.39 10.83
CA ARG A 281 -1.31 15.57 10.12
C ARG A 281 -0.29 16.24 9.18
N GLY A 282 1.02 16.03 9.39
CA GLY A 282 2.07 16.60 8.55
C GLY A 282 2.24 15.90 7.20
N HIS A 283 1.86 14.62 7.10
CA HIS A 283 2.08 13.81 5.91
C HIS A 283 0.91 13.87 4.91
N VAL A 284 -0.33 13.88 5.40
CA VAL A 284 -1.53 13.79 4.53
C VAL A 284 -1.68 14.99 3.60
N ARG A 285 -1.97 14.74 2.32
CA ARG A 285 -2.28 15.76 1.31
C ARG A 285 -3.72 15.72 0.89
N TYR A 286 -4.24 14.56 0.52
CA TYR A 286 -5.62 14.38 0.08
C TYR A 286 -6.32 13.35 0.94
N VAL A 287 -7.59 13.61 1.24
CA VAL A 287 -8.50 12.66 1.88
C VAL A 287 -9.70 12.49 0.98
N VAL A 288 -10.11 11.25 0.72
CA VAL A 288 -11.21 10.94 -0.19
C VAL A 288 -12.23 10.05 0.51
N THR A 289 -13.49 10.46 0.43
CA THR A 289 -14.66 9.65 0.77
C THR A 289 -15.58 9.58 -0.45
N GLU A 290 -16.65 8.80 -0.34
CA GLU A 290 -17.72 8.73 -1.34
C GLU A 290 -18.43 10.07 -1.58
N TYR A 291 -18.19 11.08 -0.75
CA TYR A 291 -18.77 12.43 -0.86
C TYR A 291 -17.82 13.47 -1.47
N GLY A 292 -16.55 13.13 -1.73
CA GLY A 292 -15.63 14.02 -2.43
C GLY A 292 -14.19 13.97 -1.92
N ILE A 293 -13.43 15.00 -2.30
CA ILE A 293 -11.98 15.09 -2.07
C ILE A 293 -11.68 16.32 -1.21
N ALA A 294 -11.00 16.12 -0.08
CA ALA A 294 -10.45 17.19 0.74
C ALA A 294 -8.93 17.29 0.55
N ASN A 295 -8.46 18.37 -0.07
CA ASN A 295 -7.05 18.74 -0.07
C ASN A 295 -6.70 19.41 1.27
N LEU A 296 -5.76 18.84 2.04
CA LEU A 296 -5.28 19.32 3.35
C LEU A 296 -3.88 19.96 3.28
N GLY A 297 -3.22 19.92 2.12
CA GLY A 297 -1.91 20.51 1.88
C GLY A 297 -1.94 22.03 2.09
N GLY A 298 -1.00 22.56 2.89
CA GLY A 298 -0.89 23.99 3.17
C GLY A 298 -2.00 24.59 4.05
N LYS A 299 -3.04 23.82 4.39
CA LYS A 299 -4.18 24.29 5.18
C LYS A 299 -3.87 24.32 6.68
N ASN A 300 -4.31 25.38 7.35
CA ASN A 300 -4.34 25.41 8.81
C ASN A 300 -5.45 24.49 9.37
N VAL A 301 -5.46 24.27 10.69
CA VAL A 301 -6.42 23.33 11.33
C VAL A 301 -7.89 23.71 11.07
N ARG A 302 -8.21 25.00 11.04
CA ARG A 302 -9.57 25.51 10.78
C ARG A 302 -10.04 25.17 9.36
N GLN A 303 -9.14 25.32 8.39
CA GLN A 303 -9.38 24.99 6.98
C GLN A 303 -9.44 23.49 6.71
N ARG A 304 -8.64 22.71 7.44
CA ARG A 304 -8.70 21.24 7.40
C ARG A 304 -10.02 20.72 7.94
N ALA A 305 -10.46 21.22 9.10
CA ALA A 305 -11.74 20.86 9.68
C ALA A 305 -12.88 21.14 8.70
N TYR A 306 -12.88 22.34 8.08
CA TYR A 306 -13.87 22.68 7.06
C TYR A 306 -13.86 21.70 5.89
N ALA A 307 -12.69 21.45 5.30
CA ALA A 307 -12.56 20.57 4.15
C ALA A 307 -13.00 19.12 4.45
N LEU A 308 -12.63 18.58 5.62
CA LEU A 308 -13.02 17.23 6.04
C LEU A 308 -14.53 17.10 6.29
N ILE A 309 -15.15 18.12 6.90
CA ILE A 309 -16.60 18.13 7.12
C ILE A 309 -17.37 18.10 5.80
N GLN A 310 -16.89 18.80 4.77
CA GLN A 310 -17.54 18.81 3.46
C GLN A 310 -17.56 17.44 2.76
N ILE A 311 -16.64 16.54 3.13
CA ILE A 311 -16.59 15.16 2.62
C ILE A 311 -17.07 14.14 3.66
N ALA A 312 -17.63 14.58 4.78
CA ALA A 312 -18.32 13.70 5.72
C ALA A 312 -19.72 13.34 5.23
N HIS A 313 -20.28 12.26 5.77
CA HIS A 313 -21.68 11.89 5.55
C HIS A 313 -22.59 13.08 5.92
N PRO A 314 -23.59 13.44 5.09
CA PRO A 314 -24.47 14.58 5.33
C PRO A 314 -25.02 14.68 6.76
N ASP A 315 -25.55 13.59 7.32
CA ASP A 315 -26.09 13.62 8.70
C ASP A 315 -25.03 13.79 9.82
N ASP A 316 -23.73 13.64 9.52
CA ASP A 316 -22.67 13.88 10.51
C ASP A 316 -22.18 15.33 10.52
N ARG A 317 -22.47 16.12 9.48
CA ARG A 317 -21.85 17.44 9.26
C ARG A 317 -22.18 18.45 10.34
N GLU A 318 -23.45 18.61 10.69
CA GLU A 318 -23.88 19.56 11.73
C GLU A 318 -23.22 19.24 13.08
N ARG A 319 -23.18 17.96 13.44
CA ARG A 319 -22.52 17.49 14.67
C ARG A 319 -21.02 17.81 14.64
N LEU A 320 -20.34 17.49 13.53
CA LEU A 320 -18.91 17.77 13.38
C LEU A 320 -18.60 19.27 13.41
N GLU A 321 -19.44 20.13 12.82
CA GLU A 321 -19.26 21.58 12.87
C GLU A 321 -19.36 22.11 14.31
N LYS A 322 -20.38 21.66 15.05
CA LYS A 322 -20.59 22.04 16.45
C LYS A 322 -19.44 21.58 17.34
N GLU A 323 -19.03 20.31 17.23
CA GLU A 323 -17.92 19.75 17.98
C GLU A 323 -16.58 20.40 17.58
N ALA A 324 -16.36 20.70 16.30
CA ALA A 324 -15.19 21.43 15.82
C ALA A 324 -15.13 22.85 16.40
N PHE A 325 -16.24 23.58 16.44
CA PHE A 325 -16.29 24.89 17.11
C PHE A 325 -15.94 24.78 18.60
N GLN A 326 -16.48 23.79 19.29
CA GLN A 326 -16.18 23.55 20.71
C GLN A 326 -14.70 23.24 20.96
N ARG A 327 -14.07 22.45 20.07
CA ARG A 327 -12.64 22.08 20.13
C ARG A 327 -11.72 23.25 19.76
N LEU A 328 -12.01 23.91 18.63
CA LEU A 328 -11.13 24.91 18.01
C LEU A 328 -11.38 26.34 18.51
N LYS A 329 -12.47 26.57 19.25
CA LYS A 329 -12.93 27.90 19.70
C LYS A 329 -13.16 28.91 18.56
N CYS A 330 -13.35 28.41 17.34
CA CYS A 330 -13.69 29.17 16.14
C CYS A 330 -14.41 28.27 15.13
N MET A 331 -15.24 28.86 14.26
CA MET A 331 -15.97 28.10 13.24
C MET A 331 -15.01 27.57 12.17
N PRO A 332 -15.08 26.30 11.75
CA PRO A 332 -14.41 25.85 10.53
C PRO A 332 -14.70 26.79 9.35
N SER A 333 -13.71 27.10 8.53
CA SER A 333 -13.88 27.98 7.36
C SER A 333 -12.91 27.61 6.22
N PRO A 334 -13.24 27.94 4.96
CA PRO A 334 -12.36 27.74 3.81
C PRO A 334 -10.95 28.32 3.96
#